data_AF-A0AAW0XRZ7-F1
#
_entry.id   AF-A0AAW0XRZ7-F1
#
_cell.length_a   1.000
_cell.length_b   1.000
_cell.length_c   1.000
_cell.angle_alpha   90.00
_cell.angle_beta   90.00
_cell.angle_gamma   90.00
#
_symmetry.space_group_name_H-M   'P 1'
#
loop_
_entity.id
_entity.type
_entity.pdbx_description
1 polymer ?
#
loop_
_entity_poly.entity_id
_entity_poly.type
_entity_poly.pdbx_seq_one_letter_code
_entity_poly.pdbx_strand_id
1 'polypeptide(L)'
;ECGGKMHLREGEFEKAHTDFFEAFKNYDESGSPRRTTCLKYLVLANMLMKSGINPFDSQEAKPYKNDPEILAMTNLVAAYQNDDINEFETILKQNRSNIMDDPFIREHIEDLLRNIRTQVLIKLIKPYTRIHIPFISNELNIDATDVEALLVQCILD
;
A
#
# COMPACT_ATOMS: atom_id res chain seq x y z
N GLU A 1 -18.08 -1.89 4.40
CA GLU A 1 -16.90 -2.30 5.21
C GLU A 1 -16.70 -3.81 5.24
N CYS A 2 -17.63 -4.62 5.77
CA CYS A 2 -17.43 -6.08 5.87
C CYS A 2 -17.26 -6.77 4.51
N GLY A 3 -18.04 -6.36 3.48
CA GLY A 3 -17.86 -6.83 2.10
C GLY A 3 -16.47 -6.50 1.56
N GLY A 4 -16.01 -5.26 1.75
CA GLY A 4 -14.65 -4.85 1.37
C GLY A 4 -13.55 -5.67 2.04
N LYS A 5 -13.69 -5.97 3.34
CA LYS A 5 -12.73 -6.83 4.07
C LYS A 5 -12.70 -8.26 3.53
N MET A 6 -13.86 -8.80 3.15
CA MET A 6 -13.97 -10.14 2.54
C MET A 6 -13.31 -10.16 1.17
N HIS A 7 -13.69 -9.25 0.26
CA HIS A 7 -13.13 -9.15 -1.09
C HIS A 7 -11.61 -8.96 -1.06
N LEU A 8 -11.09 -8.17 -0.13
CA LEU A 8 -9.64 -7.91 -0.03
C LEU A 8 -8.86 -9.17 0.37
N ARG A 9 -9.43 -10.02 1.25
CA ARG A 9 -8.85 -11.32 1.61
C ARG A 9 -8.92 -12.35 0.49
N GLU A 10 -9.91 -12.23 -0.39
CA GLU A 10 -10.05 -13.07 -1.59
C GLU A 10 -9.18 -12.57 -2.76
N GLY A 11 -8.45 -11.46 -2.59
CA GLY A 11 -7.64 -10.85 -3.65
C GLY A 11 -8.45 -10.05 -4.68
N GLU A 12 -9.74 -9.83 -4.44
CA GLU A 12 -10.64 -9.06 -5.31
C GLU A 12 -10.52 -7.55 -5.02
N PHE A 13 -9.34 -6.97 -5.26
CA PHE A 13 -9.00 -5.60 -4.84
C PHE A 13 -9.91 -4.51 -5.43
N GLU A 14 -10.36 -4.65 -6.67
CA GLU A 14 -11.27 -3.70 -7.32
C GLU A 14 -12.65 -3.65 -6.64
N LYS A 15 -13.20 -4.83 -6.31
CA LYS A 15 -14.47 -4.92 -5.58
C LYS A 15 -14.30 -4.41 -4.15
N ALA A 16 -13.20 -4.77 -3.49
CA ALA A 16 -12.89 -4.26 -2.17
C ALA A 16 -12.81 -2.73 -2.15
N HIS A 17 -12.12 -2.14 -3.12
CA HIS A 17 -12.02 -0.69 -3.28
C HIS A 17 -13.41 -0.05 -3.42
N THR A 18 -14.26 -0.61 -4.28
CA THR A 18 -15.63 -0.12 -4.50
C THR A 18 -16.45 -0.16 -3.21
N ASP A 19 -16.45 -1.31 -2.51
CA ASP A 19 -17.16 -1.48 -1.24
C ASP A 19 -16.66 -0.55 -0.13
N PHE A 20 -15.34 -0.30 -0.06
CA PHE A 20 -14.77 0.62 0.91
C PHE A 20 -15.09 2.08 0.57
N PHE A 21 -15.12 2.43 -0.71
CA PHE A 21 -15.46 3.78 -1.15
C PHE A 21 -16.92 4.10 -0.83
N GLU A 22 -17.85 3.22 -1.17
CA GLU A 22 -19.27 3.38 -0.83
C GLU A 22 -19.49 3.43 0.68
N ALA A 23 -18.82 2.56 1.44
CA ALA A 23 -18.90 2.58 2.90
C ALA A 23 -18.34 3.88 3.49
N PHE A 24 -17.23 4.39 2.96
CA PHE A 24 -16.65 5.66 3.37
C PHE A 24 -17.63 6.81 3.15
N LYS A 25 -18.25 6.91 1.97
CA LYS A 25 -19.27 7.94 1.67
C LYS A 25 -20.43 7.90 2.65
N ASN A 26 -20.98 6.71 2.91
CA ASN A 26 -22.07 6.55 3.86
C ASN A 26 -21.66 6.94 5.30
N TYR A 27 -20.43 6.63 5.72
CA TYR A 27 -19.92 7.05 7.03
C TYR A 27 -19.63 8.55 7.13
N ASP A 28 -19.20 9.16 6.02
CA ASP A 28 -18.98 10.60 5.92
C ASP A 28 -20.29 11.37 6.02
N GLU A 29 -21.29 11.00 5.21
CA GLU A 29 -22.63 11.61 5.20
C GLU A 29 -23.35 11.48 6.55
N SER A 30 -23.15 10.36 7.25
CA SER A 30 -23.73 10.13 8.58
C SER A 30 -22.91 10.75 9.73
N GLY A 31 -21.75 11.34 9.45
CA GLY A 31 -20.86 11.90 10.46
C GLY A 31 -20.21 10.87 11.40
N SER A 32 -20.22 9.58 11.01
CA SER A 32 -19.73 8.47 11.81
C SER A 32 -18.20 8.56 12.01
N PRO A 33 -17.68 8.29 13.23
CA PRO A 33 -16.24 8.24 13.46
C PRO A 33 -15.57 7.09 12.69
N ARG A 34 -16.32 6.08 12.23
CA ARG A 34 -15.80 4.97 11.42
C ARG A 34 -15.28 5.41 10.05
N ARG A 35 -15.57 6.64 9.61
CA ARG A 35 -15.09 7.17 8.33
C ARG A 35 -13.56 7.17 8.24
N THR A 36 -12.85 7.49 9.33
CA THR A 36 -11.37 7.54 9.32
C THR A 36 -10.80 6.14 9.13
N THR A 37 -11.30 5.15 9.88
CA THR A 37 -10.92 3.74 9.72
C THR A 37 -11.25 3.21 8.33
N CYS A 38 -12.45 3.50 7.80
CA CYS A 38 -12.86 3.05 6.47
C CYS A 38 -12.00 3.69 5.37
N LEU A 39 -11.59 4.96 5.54
CA LEU A 39 -10.68 5.65 4.64
C LEU A 39 -9.29 4.99 4.63
N LYS A 40 -8.78 4.53 5.78
CA LYS A 40 -7.52 3.74 5.83
C LYS A 40 -7.63 2.47 5.00
N TYR A 41 -8.76 1.76 5.08
CA TYR A 41 -8.98 0.54 4.29
C TYR A 41 -9.15 0.81 2.79
N LEU A 42 -9.82 1.91 2.43
CA LEU A 42 -9.91 2.36 1.04
C LEU A 42 -8.51 2.63 0.46
N VAL A 43 -7.67 3.34 1.20
CA VAL A 43 -6.31 3.67 0.78
C VAL A 43 -5.46 2.40 0.63
N LEU A 44 -5.57 1.45 1.56
CA LEU A 44 -4.93 0.14 1.48
C LEU A 44 -5.36 -0.63 0.22
N ALA A 45 -6.67 -0.73 -0.04
CA ALA A 45 -7.21 -1.40 -1.22
C ALA A 45 -6.73 -0.74 -2.52
N ASN A 46 -6.65 0.60 -2.55
CA ASN A 46 -6.17 1.35 -3.71
C ASN A 46 -4.70 1.02 -4.04
N MET A 47 -3.83 0.94 -3.03
CA MET A 47 -2.43 0.56 -3.23
C MET A 47 -2.28 -0.90 -3.69
N LEU A 48 -3.06 -1.83 -3.11
CA LEU A 48 -3.07 -3.25 -3.49
C LEU A 48 -3.58 -3.49 -4.92
N MET A 49 -4.55 -2.69 -5.37
CA MET A 49 -5.04 -2.67 -6.75
C MET A 49 -3.98 -2.15 -7.75
N LYS A 50 -2.81 -1.67 -7.27
CA LYS A 50 -1.75 -1.08 -8.09
C LYS A 50 -2.27 0.09 -8.95
N SER A 51 -3.23 0.84 -8.42
CA SER A 51 -3.78 2.00 -9.10
C SER A 51 -2.81 3.16 -9.06
N GLY A 52 -2.63 3.85 -10.19
CA GLY A 52 -1.90 5.12 -10.25
C GLY A 52 -2.71 6.31 -9.74
N ILE A 53 -3.98 6.12 -9.36
CA ILE A 53 -4.89 7.20 -8.97
C ILE A 53 -4.82 7.38 -7.45
N ASN A 54 -4.49 8.60 -7.01
CA ASN A 54 -4.44 8.92 -5.59
C ASN A 54 -5.88 8.98 -5.01
N PRO A 55 -6.21 8.20 -3.97
CA PRO A 55 -7.55 8.20 -3.37
C PRO A 55 -7.95 9.57 -2.81
N PHE A 56 -6.97 10.40 -2.42
CA PHE A 56 -7.18 11.76 -1.88
C PHE A 56 -7.45 12.82 -2.94
N ASP A 57 -7.42 12.48 -4.23
CA ASP A 57 -7.86 13.38 -5.31
C ASP A 57 -9.40 13.37 -5.48
N SER A 58 -10.08 12.38 -4.90
CA SER A 58 -11.56 12.36 -4.83
C SER A 58 -12.10 13.52 -3.99
N GLN A 59 -13.28 14.04 -4.35
CA GLN A 59 -13.88 15.17 -3.64
C GLN A 59 -14.16 14.83 -2.17
N GLU A 60 -14.51 13.57 -1.91
CA GLU A 60 -14.87 13.06 -0.59
C GLU A 60 -13.65 12.86 0.32
N ALA A 61 -12.52 12.37 -0.22
CA ALA A 61 -11.32 12.11 0.59
C ALA A 61 -10.37 13.33 0.68
N LYS A 62 -10.41 14.26 -0.27
CA LYS A 62 -9.53 15.43 -0.32
C LYS A 62 -9.49 16.26 0.97
N PRO A 63 -10.61 16.50 1.69
CA PRO A 63 -10.59 17.23 2.96
C PRO A 63 -9.78 16.53 4.07
N TYR A 64 -9.65 15.20 3.99
CA TYR A 64 -9.01 14.37 5.01
C TYR A 64 -7.49 14.26 4.85
N LYS A 65 -6.93 14.75 3.74
CA LYS A 65 -5.50 14.61 3.41
C LYS A 65 -4.55 15.11 4.51
N ASN A 66 -4.95 16.15 5.23
CA ASN A 66 -4.14 16.78 6.28
C ASN A 66 -4.59 16.39 7.71
N ASP A 67 -5.53 15.46 7.84
CA ASP A 67 -5.97 14.96 9.14
C ASP A 67 -4.82 14.17 9.80
N PRO A 68 -4.44 14.45 11.06
CA PRO A 68 -3.35 13.75 11.75
C PRO A 68 -3.50 12.22 11.78
N GLU A 69 -4.73 11.68 11.81
CA GLU A 69 -4.99 10.24 11.78
C GLU A 69 -4.79 9.61 10.39
N ILE A 70 -4.85 10.43 9.33
CA ILE A 70 -4.82 10.01 7.92
C ILE A 70 -3.52 10.39 7.22
N LEU A 71 -2.82 11.41 7.72
CA LEU A 71 -1.59 11.94 7.14
C LEU A 71 -0.55 10.83 6.88
N ALA A 72 -0.45 9.88 7.81
CA ALA A 72 0.44 8.73 7.64
C ALA A 72 0.07 7.86 6.42
N MET A 73 -1.22 7.63 6.17
CA MET A 73 -1.70 6.92 4.98
C MET A 73 -1.50 7.74 3.71
N THR A 74 -1.70 9.06 3.76
CA THR A 74 -1.40 9.95 2.63
C THR A 74 0.07 9.88 2.23
N ASN A 75 0.97 9.92 3.20
CA ASN A 75 2.40 9.81 2.95
C ASN A 75 2.77 8.42 2.42
N LEU A 76 2.15 7.35 2.92
CA LEU A 76 2.35 5.99 2.39
C LEU A 76 1.94 5.88 0.93
N VAL A 77 0.80 6.46 0.54
CA VAL A 77 0.37 6.49 -0.87
C VAL A 77 1.40 7.20 -1.73
N ALA A 78 1.91 8.34 -1.28
CA ALA A 78 2.91 9.10 -2.03
C ALA A 78 4.20 8.29 -2.21
N ALA A 79 4.72 7.69 -1.13
CA ALA A 79 5.90 6.83 -1.20
C ALA A 79 5.68 5.62 -2.12
N TYR A 80 4.49 5.00 -2.06
CA TYR A 80 4.12 3.88 -2.92
C TYR A 80 4.06 4.28 -4.41
N GLN A 81 3.47 5.43 -4.73
CA GLN A 81 3.38 5.95 -6.10
C GLN A 81 4.74 6.36 -6.68
N ASN A 82 5.69 6.76 -5.83
CA ASN A 82 7.05 7.12 -6.22
C ASN A 82 8.02 5.92 -6.25
N ASP A 83 7.54 4.72 -5.90
CA ASP A 83 8.37 3.53 -5.70
C ASP A 83 9.52 3.74 -4.69
N ASP A 84 9.32 4.58 -3.68
CA ASP A 84 10.32 4.86 -2.65
C ASP A 84 10.16 3.90 -1.47
N ILE A 85 10.92 2.80 -1.49
CA ILE A 85 10.91 1.78 -0.44
C ILE A 85 11.39 2.35 0.90
N ASN A 86 12.40 3.23 0.87
CA ASN A 86 13.01 3.78 2.09
C ASN A 86 12.06 4.72 2.80
N GLU A 87 11.38 5.59 2.05
CA GLU A 87 10.35 6.48 2.58
C GLU A 87 9.16 5.65 3.12
N PHE A 88 8.70 4.64 2.37
CA PHE A 88 7.61 3.77 2.78
C PHE A 88 7.90 3.06 4.12
N GLU A 89 9.08 2.45 4.26
CA GLU A 89 9.50 1.80 5.51
C GLU A 89 9.68 2.80 6.67
N THR A 90 10.18 4.00 6.38
CA THR A 90 10.36 5.06 7.38
C THR A 90 9.02 5.52 7.94
N ILE A 91 8.03 5.72 7.06
CA ILE A 91 6.67 6.12 7.46
C ILE A 91 6.03 5.03 8.34
N LEU A 92 6.17 3.75 7.97
CA LEU A 92 5.67 2.63 8.78
C LEU A 92 6.31 2.57 10.16
N LYS A 93 7.63 2.80 10.26
CA LYS A 93 8.36 2.81 11.54
C LYS A 93 7.93 3.97 12.43
N GLN A 94 7.77 5.17 11.87
CA GLN A 94 7.40 6.38 12.61
C GLN A 94 5.93 6.38 13.05
N ASN A 95 5.03 5.81 12.24
CA ASN A 95 3.59 5.83 12.47
C ASN A 95 3.03 4.46 12.91
N ARG A 96 3.87 3.66 13.58
CA ARG A 96 3.54 2.28 13.94
C ARG A 96 2.21 2.15 14.70
N SER A 97 1.95 3.01 15.67
CA SER A 97 0.70 2.99 16.45
C SER A 97 -0.55 3.32 15.62
N ASN A 98 -0.41 4.13 14.56
CA ASN A 98 -1.55 4.58 13.77
C ASN A 98 -1.91 3.60 12.65
N ILE A 99 -0.98 2.71 12.27
CA ILE A 99 -1.08 1.82 11.11
C ILE A 99 -1.03 0.35 11.54
N MET A 100 -0.02 -0.04 12.31
CA MET A 100 0.26 -1.44 12.65
C MET A 100 -0.57 -1.96 13.83
N ASP A 101 -1.22 -1.08 14.58
CA ASP A 101 -2.15 -1.46 15.65
C ASP A 101 -3.47 -2.01 15.09
N ASP A 102 -3.81 -1.69 13.83
CA ASP A 102 -4.93 -2.32 13.13
C ASP A 102 -4.49 -3.70 12.57
N PRO A 103 -5.07 -4.81 13.07
CA PRO A 103 -4.68 -6.15 12.64
C PRO A 103 -4.95 -6.41 11.16
N PHE A 104 -6.01 -5.82 10.61
CA PHE A 104 -6.39 -6.00 9.21
C PHE A 104 -5.41 -5.27 8.28
N ILE A 105 -5.00 -4.05 8.63
CA ILE A 105 -3.98 -3.34 7.84
C ILE A 105 -2.67 -4.11 7.85
N ARG A 106 -2.22 -4.52 9.05
CA ARG A 106 -0.97 -5.26 9.24
C ARG A 106 -0.90 -6.55 8.41
N GLU A 107 -2.02 -7.26 8.24
CA GLU A 107 -2.11 -8.48 7.43
C GLU A 107 -1.69 -8.25 5.96
N HIS A 108 -1.87 -7.03 5.44
CA HIS A 108 -1.63 -6.69 4.03
C HIS A 108 -0.42 -5.78 3.78
N ILE A 109 0.28 -5.31 4.83
CA ILE A 109 1.47 -4.48 4.67
C ILE A 109 2.61 -5.25 3.99
N GLU A 110 2.74 -6.55 4.27
CA GLU A 110 3.78 -7.39 3.64
C GLU A 110 3.56 -7.50 2.12
N ASP A 111 2.31 -7.64 1.67
CA ASP A 111 1.95 -7.66 0.25
C ASP A 111 2.28 -6.33 -0.43
N LEU A 112 2.04 -5.20 0.24
CA LEU A 112 2.42 -3.87 -0.27
C LEU A 112 3.93 -3.72 -0.41
N LEU A 113 4.70 -4.14 0.60
CA LEU A 113 6.16 -4.10 0.56
C LEU A 113 6.72 -4.98 -0.57
N ARG A 114 6.12 -6.15 -0.78
CA ARG A 114 6.47 -7.03 -1.90
C ARG A 114 6.15 -6.37 -3.24
N ASN A 115 4.97 -5.77 -3.39
CA ASN A 115 4.55 -5.09 -4.61
C ASN A 115 5.46 -3.92 -4.99
N ILE A 116 5.83 -3.05 -4.05
CA ILE A 116 6.73 -1.92 -4.32
C ILE A 116 8.14 -2.42 -4.66
N ARG A 117 8.65 -3.43 -3.95
CA ARG A 117 9.96 -4.04 -4.25
C ARG A 117 10.00 -4.67 -5.63
N THR A 118 8.94 -5.36 -6.06
CA THR A 118 8.81 -5.88 -7.43
C THR A 118 8.84 -4.75 -8.46
N GLN A 119 8.13 -3.65 -8.23
CA GLN A 119 8.12 -2.51 -9.15
C GLN A 119 9.50 -1.86 -9.28
N VAL A 120 10.17 -1.59 -8.15
CA VAL A 120 11.55 -1.07 -8.13
C VAL A 120 12.50 -2.04 -8.82
N LEU A 121 12.40 -3.34 -8.54
CA LEU A 121 13.24 -4.36 -9.14
C LEU A 121 13.15 -4.36 -10.67
N ILE A 122 11.94 -4.33 -11.23
CA ILE A 122 11.72 -4.29 -12.68
C ILE A 122 12.36 -3.04 -13.31
N LYS A 123 12.24 -1.88 -12.65
CA LYS A 123 12.86 -0.63 -13.12
C LYS A 123 14.39 -0.69 -13.02
N LEU A 124 14.91 -1.24 -11.92
CA LEU A 124 16.33 -1.34 -11.61
C LEU A 124 17.07 -2.25 -12.59
N ILE A 125 16.50 -3.40 -12.97
CA ILE A 125 17.17 -4.37 -13.85
C ILE A 125 17.15 -3.95 -15.33
N LYS A 126 16.21 -3.08 -15.74
CA LYS A 126 15.96 -2.72 -17.14
C LYS A 126 17.19 -2.27 -17.95
N PRO A 127 18.14 -1.46 -17.42
CA PRO A 127 19.32 -1.04 -18.17
C PRO A 127 20.48 -2.06 -18.14
N TYR A 128 20.37 -3.16 -17.38
CA TYR A 128 21.46 -4.11 -17.19
C TYR A 128 21.22 -5.41 -17.97
N THR A 129 22.26 -5.92 -18.61
CA THR A 129 22.27 -7.29 -19.17
C THR A 129 22.77 -8.32 -18.16
N ARG A 130 23.59 -7.89 -17.20
CA ARG A 130 24.09 -8.69 -16.07
C ARG A 130 24.17 -7.79 -14.84
N ILE A 131 23.63 -8.25 -13.71
CA ILE A 131 23.56 -7.49 -12.47
C ILE A 131 23.90 -8.42 -11.30
N HIS A 132 24.57 -7.87 -10.28
CA HIS A 132 24.96 -8.63 -9.09
C HIS A 132 23.83 -8.62 -8.05
N ILE A 133 23.50 -9.79 -7.49
CA ILE A 133 22.47 -9.92 -6.44
C ILE A 133 22.75 -9.01 -5.23
N PRO A 134 23.99 -8.89 -4.72
CA PRO A 134 24.29 -7.96 -3.63
C PRO A 134 23.98 -6.49 -3.95
N PHE A 135 24.07 -6.09 -5.23
CA PHE A 135 23.70 -4.73 -5.63
C PHE A 135 22.19 -4.51 -5.52
N ILE A 136 21.40 -5.48 -5.98
CA ILE A 136 19.93 -5.45 -5.85
C ILE A 136 19.50 -5.47 -4.37
N SER A 137 20.16 -6.30 -3.55
CA SER A 137 19.92 -6.40 -2.11
C SER A 137 20.08 -5.06 -1.39
N ASN A 138 21.16 -4.33 -1.70
CA ASN A 138 21.37 -2.99 -1.15
C ASN A 138 20.32 -1.99 -1.63
N GLU A 139 19.92 -2.05 -2.91
CA GLU A 139 18.94 -1.11 -3.47
C GLU A 139 17.51 -1.35 -2.94
N LEU A 140 17.13 -2.62 -2.71
CA LEU A 140 15.80 -3.01 -2.21
C LEU A 140 15.71 -3.06 -0.67
N ASN A 141 16.83 -2.84 0.03
CA ASN A 141 16.95 -2.93 1.48
C ASN A 141 16.46 -4.28 2.07
N ILE A 142 16.84 -5.40 1.42
CA ILE A 142 16.49 -6.75 1.86
C ILE A 142 17.69 -7.70 1.70
N ASP A 143 17.70 -8.80 2.44
CA ASP A 143 18.77 -9.80 2.34
C ASP A 143 18.82 -10.45 0.96
N ALA A 144 20.02 -10.88 0.55
CA ALA A 144 20.24 -11.52 -0.75
C ALA A 144 19.35 -12.77 -0.95
N THR A 145 19.03 -13.50 0.12
CA THR A 145 18.13 -14.66 0.08
C THR A 145 16.70 -14.25 -0.28
N ASP A 146 16.21 -13.13 0.25
CA ASP A 146 14.87 -12.61 -0.07
C ASP A 146 14.84 -12.04 -1.49
N VAL A 147 15.95 -11.43 -1.96
CA VAL A 147 16.09 -11.00 -3.37
C VAL A 147 16.00 -12.20 -4.30
N GLU A 148 16.70 -13.30 -4.01
CA GLU A 148 16.62 -14.52 -4.81
C GLU A 148 15.21 -15.09 -4.84
N ALA A 149 14.52 -15.16 -3.69
CA ALA A 149 13.13 -15.61 -3.63
C ALA A 149 12.20 -14.72 -4.44
N LEU A 150 12.37 -13.40 -4.36
CA LEU A 150 11.59 -12.42 -5.13
C LEU A 150 11.84 -12.58 -6.63
N LEU A 151 13.09 -12.76 -7.05
CA LEU A 151 13.46 -12.99 -8.45
C LEU A 151 12.86 -14.30 -8.98
N VAL A 152 12.95 -15.39 -8.21
CA VAL A 152 12.38 -16.69 -8.59
C VAL A 152 10.88 -16.55 -8.80
N GLN A 153 10.17 -15.89 -7.89
CA GLN A 153 8.75 -15.66 -8.05
C GLN A 153 8.44 -14.81 -9.29
N CYS A 154 9.14 -13.69 -9.50
CA CYS A 154 8.90 -12.80 -10.65
C CYS A 154 9.21 -13.45 -12.01
N ILE A 155 9.99 -14.54 -12.04
CA ILE A 155 10.27 -15.33 -13.25
C ILE A 155 9.18 -16.40 -13.48
N LEU A 156 8.57 -16.89 -12.40
CA LEU A 156 7.53 -17.92 -12.45
C LEU A 156 6.13 -17.35 -12.69
N ASP A 157 5.87 -16.12 -12.23
CA ASP A 157 4.67 -15.31 -12.54
C ASP A 157 4.68 -14.83 -14.01
#